data_AF-A0A3A3HEB0-F1
#
_entry.id   AF-A0A3A3HEB0-F1
#
_cell.length_a   1.000
_cell.length_b   1.000
_cell.length_c   1.000
_cell.angle_alpha   90.00
_cell.angle_beta   90.00
_cell.angle_gamma   90.00
#
_symmetry.space_group_name_H-M   'P 1'
#
loop_
_entity.id
_entity.type
_entity.pdbx_description
1 polymer ?
#
loop_
_entity_poly.entity_id
_entity_poly.type
_entity_poly.pdbx_seq_one_letter_code
_entity_poly.pdbx_strand_id
1 'polypeptide(L)'
;MAGAAIQLTRLLAVFGLAGMLASCDDPYGPAAFLKRYDLEPTSAEQALVEAAATAANSVLVSIDGGWAFEFGGVTSTVPSPVPILLLSNRNLAPNVDVIDVPEGCRCVLIQASAIRKWLDVARDANGYGDPFDETFALAFMLLHEMGHIAEEDYVDREGKPDPDGKLAKQREERADAFAEKALRAALGGSGEAVQVAQSIVANLNVLAFNVYYANALSQGLSELMCLTSTLYWDMGYSHPNLVFRMMTMAGKFVPSPQTAQIVAEFVDCRGKPESYFEILK
;
A
#
# COMPACT_ATOMS: atom_id res chain seq x y z
N MET A 1 47.11 -23.33 -29.72
CA MET A 1 46.53 -21.97 -29.83
C MET A 1 45.03 -22.13 -30.07
N ALA A 2 44.26 -22.19 -28.98
CA ALA A 2 42.80 -22.30 -29.01
C ALA A 2 42.24 -21.00 -28.41
N GLY A 3 41.67 -20.16 -29.28
CA GLY A 3 41.12 -18.85 -28.95
C GLY A 3 39.67 -18.96 -28.51
N ALA A 4 39.37 -18.25 -27.43
CA ALA A 4 38.13 -18.27 -26.68
C ALA A 4 36.91 -17.78 -27.47
N ALA A 5 35.81 -18.54 -27.35
CA ALA A 5 34.46 -18.09 -27.65
C ALA A 5 33.58 -18.53 -26.48
N ILE A 6 33.38 -17.66 -25.50
CA ILE A 6 32.29 -17.80 -24.52
C ILE A 6 31.50 -16.49 -24.52
N GLN A 7 30.22 -16.70 -24.75
CA GLN A 7 29.15 -15.81 -25.15
C GLN A 7 28.96 -14.55 -24.29
N LEU A 8 28.83 -13.43 -25.02
CA LEU A 8 28.13 -12.23 -24.59
C LEU A 8 26.61 -12.53 -24.52
N THR A 9 26.08 -12.78 -23.33
CA THR A 9 24.62 -12.90 -23.11
C THR A 9 24.20 -12.10 -21.88
N ARG A 10 24.56 -10.82 -21.82
CA ARG A 10 24.06 -9.87 -20.80
C ARG A 10 23.98 -8.45 -21.37
N LEU A 11 23.01 -8.18 -22.24
CA LEU A 11 22.70 -6.82 -22.68
C LEU A 11 21.29 -6.72 -23.28
N LEU A 12 20.26 -7.10 -22.51
CA LEU A 12 18.85 -6.96 -22.91
C LEU A 12 17.91 -6.69 -21.72
N ALA A 13 18.40 -5.99 -20.68
CA ALA A 13 17.60 -5.64 -19.49
C ALA A 13 17.49 -4.11 -19.24
N VAL A 14 17.70 -3.28 -20.27
CA VAL A 14 17.61 -1.80 -20.14
C VAL A 14 16.41 -1.21 -20.90
N PHE A 15 15.66 -2.02 -21.66
CA PHE A 15 14.55 -1.51 -22.48
C PHE A 15 13.17 -1.48 -21.80
N GLY A 16 13.06 -1.88 -20.52
CA GLY A 16 11.79 -1.84 -19.78
C GLY A 16 11.37 -0.44 -19.29
N LEU A 17 12.32 0.49 -19.14
CA LEU A 17 12.02 1.81 -18.55
C LEU A 17 11.48 2.84 -19.57
N ALA A 18 11.69 2.62 -20.87
CA ALA A 18 11.37 3.60 -21.90
C ALA A 18 9.91 3.55 -22.38
N GLY A 19 9.18 2.46 -22.09
CA GLY A 19 7.81 2.25 -22.58
C GLY A 19 6.73 3.05 -21.84
N MET A 20 6.99 3.53 -20.63
CA MET A 20 5.98 4.22 -19.79
C MET A 20 5.98 5.75 -19.92
N LEU A 21 6.82 6.33 -20.79
CA LEU A 21 6.95 7.79 -20.94
C LEU A 21 6.20 8.36 -22.16
N ALA A 22 5.41 7.55 -22.88
CA ALA A 22 4.75 7.95 -24.11
C ALA A 22 3.41 8.70 -23.89
N SER A 23 3.48 9.80 -23.14
CA SER A 23 2.54 10.93 -23.25
C SER A 23 3.30 12.19 -22.83
N CYS A 24 4.20 12.65 -23.70
CA CYS A 24 5.16 13.71 -23.40
C CYS A 24 4.55 15.11 -23.27
N ASP A 25 3.23 15.28 -23.50
CA ASP A 25 2.58 16.59 -23.53
C ASP A 25 1.55 16.81 -22.41
N ASP A 26 1.39 15.88 -21.47
CA ASP A 26 0.60 16.14 -20.26
C ASP A 26 1.49 16.80 -19.18
N PRO A 27 1.33 18.10 -18.89
CA PRO A 27 2.08 18.76 -17.82
C PRO A 27 1.77 18.18 -16.42
N TYR A 28 0.74 17.35 -16.30
CA TYR A 28 0.33 16.61 -15.10
C TYR A 28 0.56 15.10 -15.23
N GLY A 29 1.21 14.66 -16.31
CA GLY A 29 1.53 13.25 -16.53
C GLY A 29 2.65 12.76 -15.62
N PRO A 30 2.79 11.42 -15.44
CA PRO A 30 3.81 10.83 -14.56
C PRO A 30 5.25 11.29 -14.87
N ALA A 31 5.59 11.41 -16.16
CA ALA A 31 6.91 11.90 -16.59
C ALA A 31 7.18 13.35 -16.14
N ALA A 32 6.17 14.22 -16.25
CA ALA A 32 6.26 15.60 -15.80
C ALA A 32 6.34 15.69 -14.27
N PHE A 33 5.61 14.82 -13.56
CA PHE A 33 5.66 14.70 -12.10
C PHE A 33 7.05 14.31 -11.60
N LEU A 34 7.65 13.23 -12.15
CA LEU A 34 9.00 12.79 -11.81
C LEU A 34 10.03 13.91 -12.00
N LYS A 35 9.94 14.62 -13.13
CA LYS A 35 10.83 15.74 -13.45
C LYS A 35 10.63 16.93 -12.50
N ARG A 36 9.38 17.24 -12.12
CA ARG A 36 9.04 18.37 -11.25
C ARG A 36 9.64 18.20 -9.85
N TYR A 37 9.59 16.98 -9.32
CA TYR A 37 10.05 16.66 -7.97
C TYR A 37 11.44 16.01 -7.92
N ASP A 38 12.17 15.99 -9.05
CA ASP A 38 13.50 15.36 -9.19
C ASP A 38 13.55 13.91 -8.66
N LEU A 39 12.49 13.14 -8.93
CA LEU A 39 12.34 11.76 -8.49
C LEU A 39 13.02 10.80 -9.45
N GLU A 40 13.68 9.78 -8.90
CA GLU A 40 14.46 8.82 -9.67
C GLU A 40 13.76 7.45 -9.69
N PRO A 41 13.34 6.95 -10.87
CA PRO A 41 12.82 5.60 -10.99
C PRO A 41 13.85 4.52 -10.63
N THR A 42 13.39 3.36 -10.17
CA THR A 42 14.22 2.19 -9.87
C THR A 42 13.59 0.89 -10.37
N SER A 43 14.41 -0.13 -10.57
CA SER A 43 13.97 -1.51 -10.84
C SER A 43 14.04 -2.42 -9.60
N ALA A 44 14.53 -1.90 -8.47
CA ALA A 44 14.48 -2.63 -7.19
C ALA A 44 13.02 -2.93 -6.84
N GLU A 45 12.71 -4.18 -6.48
CA GLU A 45 11.34 -4.67 -6.22
C GLU A 45 10.39 -4.71 -7.43
N GLN A 46 10.89 -4.49 -8.66
CA GLN A 46 10.03 -4.48 -9.86
C GLN A 46 9.19 -5.76 -9.99
N ALA A 47 9.78 -6.94 -9.81
CA ALA A 47 9.06 -8.21 -9.94
C ALA A 47 7.92 -8.35 -8.92
N LEU A 48 8.13 -7.88 -7.69
CA LEU A 48 7.11 -7.88 -6.65
C LEU A 48 5.96 -6.94 -7.01
N VAL A 49 6.27 -5.72 -7.46
CA VAL A 49 5.27 -4.72 -7.86
C VAL A 49 4.48 -5.18 -9.10
N GLU A 50 5.14 -5.77 -10.10
CA GLU A 50 4.46 -6.34 -11.28
C GLU A 50 3.50 -7.47 -10.89
N ALA A 51 3.92 -8.38 -10.01
CA ALA A 51 3.08 -9.47 -9.52
C ALA A 51 1.88 -8.94 -8.72
N ALA A 52 2.11 -7.94 -7.84
CA ALA A 52 1.06 -7.32 -7.04
C ALA A 52 0.04 -6.54 -7.90
N ALA A 53 0.52 -5.79 -8.91
CA ALA A 53 -0.34 -5.07 -9.85
C ALA A 53 -1.18 -6.04 -10.69
N THR A 54 -0.60 -7.17 -11.10
CA THR A 54 -1.33 -8.25 -11.78
C THR A 54 -2.44 -8.80 -10.89
N ALA A 55 -2.13 -9.13 -9.63
CA ALA A 55 -3.11 -9.63 -8.67
C ALA A 55 -4.21 -8.60 -8.39
N ALA A 56 -3.87 -7.32 -8.20
CA ALA A 56 -4.84 -6.24 -8.01
C ALA A 56 -5.76 -6.09 -9.24
N ASN A 57 -5.21 -6.12 -10.46
CA ASN A 57 -5.99 -6.07 -11.69
C ASN A 57 -6.98 -7.23 -11.81
N SER A 58 -6.57 -8.46 -11.43
CA SER A 58 -7.47 -9.62 -11.39
C SER A 58 -8.66 -9.45 -10.43
N VAL A 59 -8.55 -8.58 -9.42
CA VAL A 59 -9.67 -8.22 -8.53
C VAL A 59 -10.49 -7.08 -9.14
N LEU A 60 -9.83 -6.03 -9.63
CA LEU A 60 -10.48 -4.80 -10.13
C LEU A 60 -11.43 -5.04 -11.31
N VAL A 61 -11.18 -6.06 -12.14
CA VAL A 61 -12.12 -6.46 -13.21
C VAL A 61 -13.50 -6.85 -12.70
N SER A 62 -13.66 -7.13 -11.41
CA SER A 62 -14.92 -7.54 -10.80
C SER A 62 -15.82 -6.35 -10.41
N ILE A 63 -15.35 -5.11 -10.55
CA ILE A 63 -16.14 -3.90 -10.28
C ILE A 63 -16.23 -3.01 -11.52
N ASP A 64 -17.35 -2.30 -11.62
CA ASP A 64 -17.55 -1.30 -12.66
C ASP A 64 -16.61 -0.11 -12.49
N GLY A 65 -16.23 0.49 -13.63
CA GLY A 65 -15.40 1.70 -13.69
C GLY A 65 -14.14 1.55 -14.54
N GLY A 66 -13.85 0.34 -15.01
CA GLY A 66 -12.70 0.10 -15.89
C GLY A 66 -11.40 0.48 -15.17
N TRP A 67 -11.19 -0.06 -13.98
CA TRP A 67 -10.00 0.21 -13.19
C TRP A 67 -8.92 -0.81 -13.50
N ALA A 68 -7.70 -0.33 -13.71
CA ALA A 68 -6.53 -1.17 -13.86
C ALA A 68 -5.27 -0.37 -13.57
N PHE A 69 -4.24 -1.06 -13.10
CA PHE A 69 -2.88 -0.58 -13.04
C PHE A 69 -2.11 -0.92 -14.32
N GLU A 70 -1.16 -0.07 -14.68
CA GLU A 70 -0.08 -0.38 -15.61
C GLU A 70 1.27 -0.23 -14.91
N PHE A 71 2.14 -1.22 -15.10
CA PHE A 71 3.50 -1.20 -14.57
C PHE A 71 4.38 -2.24 -15.27
N GLY A 72 5.52 -1.81 -15.80
CA GLY A 72 6.48 -2.73 -16.42
C GLY A 72 5.85 -3.60 -17.52
N GLY A 73 5.85 -4.93 -17.33
CA GLY A 73 5.22 -5.89 -18.23
C GLY A 73 3.69 -6.04 -18.10
N VAL A 74 3.06 -5.42 -17.11
CA VAL A 74 1.61 -5.49 -16.87
C VAL A 74 0.89 -4.56 -17.84
N THR A 75 0.19 -5.14 -18.81
CA THR A 75 -0.60 -4.40 -19.80
C THR A 75 -2.09 -4.47 -19.46
N SER A 76 -2.78 -3.36 -19.65
CA SER A 76 -4.23 -3.28 -19.46
C SER A 76 -4.94 -3.00 -20.77
N THR A 77 -6.14 -3.55 -20.94
CA THR A 77 -7.05 -3.24 -22.05
C THR A 77 -7.96 -2.05 -21.73
N VAL A 78 -7.89 -1.52 -20.51
CA VAL A 78 -8.60 -0.31 -20.08
C VAL A 78 -8.04 0.91 -20.83
N PRO A 79 -8.88 1.86 -21.29
CA PRO A 79 -8.41 3.04 -22.04
C PRO A 79 -7.48 4.01 -21.27
N SER A 80 -7.58 4.06 -19.94
CA SER A 80 -6.78 4.93 -19.08
C SER A 80 -6.38 4.20 -17.78
N PRO A 81 -5.44 3.24 -17.87
CA PRO A 81 -4.91 2.59 -16.68
C PRO A 81 -4.19 3.59 -15.77
N VAL A 82 -4.04 3.24 -14.51
CA VAL A 82 -3.29 4.02 -13.52
C VAL A 82 -1.83 3.56 -13.56
N PRO A 83 -0.87 4.42 -13.89
CA PRO A 83 0.54 4.08 -13.82
C PRO A 83 1.02 3.95 -12.37
N ILE A 84 1.83 2.93 -12.12
CA ILE A 84 2.62 2.81 -10.89
C ILE A 84 4.04 3.33 -11.18
N LEU A 85 4.57 4.20 -10.34
CA LEU A 85 5.94 4.71 -10.42
C LEU A 85 6.75 4.14 -9.27
N LEU A 86 7.72 3.29 -9.59
CA LEU A 86 8.61 2.67 -8.62
C LEU A 86 9.88 3.51 -8.47
N LEU A 87 10.12 4.04 -7.28
CA LEU A 87 11.11 5.09 -7.02
C LEU A 87 12.24 4.62 -6.11
N SER A 88 13.44 5.16 -6.37
CA SER A 88 14.59 5.10 -5.46
C SER A 88 14.37 6.04 -4.26
N ASN A 89 15.26 6.00 -3.27
CA ASN A 89 15.19 6.94 -2.13
C ASN A 89 15.70 8.35 -2.45
N ARG A 90 16.23 8.56 -3.65
CA ARG A 90 16.84 9.83 -4.02
C ARG A 90 15.77 10.92 -4.08
N ASN A 91 16.03 12.02 -3.38
CA ASN A 91 15.15 13.19 -3.30
C ASN A 91 13.75 12.93 -2.73
N LEU A 92 13.55 11.76 -2.11
CA LEU A 92 12.42 11.49 -1.23
C LEU A 92 12.84 11.90 0.19
N ALA A 93 11.96 12.62 0.90
CA ALA A 93 12.22 12.95 2.30
C ALA A 93 12.50 11.67 3.11
N PRO A 94 13.43 11.66 4.07
CA PRO A 94 13.51 10.55 5.01
C PRO A 94 12.17 10.48 5.76
N ASN A 95 11.47 9.35 5.67
CA ASN A 95 10.12 9.10 6.19
C ASN A 95 8.94 9.50 5.27
N VAL A 96 9.14 9.65 3.95
CA VAL A 96 7.97 9.62 3.05
C VAL A 96 7.35 8.23 3.00
N ASP A 97 6.07 8.30 2.69
CA ASP A 97 5.11 7.22 2.62
C ASP A 97 5.60 6.06 1.74
N VAL A 98 5.34 4.84 2.23
CA VAL A 98 5.76 3.60 1.55
C VAL A 98 5.16 3.52 0.13
N ILE A 99 3.92 3.97 0.04
CA ILE A 99 3.06 4.00 -1.15
C ILE A 99 2.09 5.18 -0.97
N ASP A 100 1.83 5.95 -2.03
CA ASP A 100 0.90 7.09 -2.02
C ASP A 100 0.37 7.46 -3.41
N VAL A 101 -0.73 8.20 -3.45
CA VAL A 101 -1.28 8.87 -4.65
C VAL A 101 -1.08 10.39 -4.50
N PRO A 102 -0.11 11.00 -5.19
CA PRO A 102 0.22 12.41 -5.00
C PRO A 102 -0.76 13.34 -5.75
N GLU A 103 -0.93 14.55 -5.22
CA GLU A 103 -1.69 15.60 -5.92
C GLU A 103 -1.06 15.96 -7.27
N GLY A 104 -1.92 16.15 -8.28
CA GLY A 104 -1.50 16.52 -9.62
C GLY A 104 -0.91 15.39 -10.45
N CYS A 105 -1.02 14.14 -10.00
CA CYS A 105 -0.75 12.94 -10.81
C CYS A 105 -1.78 11.85 -10.51
N ARG A 106 -2.47 11.37 -11.55
CA ARG A 106 -3.29 10.14 -11.45
C ARG A 106 -2.37 8.92 -11.55
N CYS A 107 -1.56 8.69 -10.53
CA CYS A 107 -0.58 7.62 -10.46
C CYS A 107 -0.38 7.15 -9.02
N VAL A 108 0.14 5.94 -8.85
CA VAL A 108 0.60 5.45 -7.55
C VAL A 108 2.11 5.55 -7.51
N LEU A 109 2.70 6.12 -6.47
CA LEU A 109 4.13 6.04 -6.24
C LEU A 109 4.43 4.94 -5.22
N ILE A 110 5.52 4.21 -5.43
CA ILE A 110 6.02 3.22 -4.47
C ILE A 110 7.50 3.51 -4.25
N GLN A 111 7.91 3.69 -3.01
CA GLN A 111 9.32 3.81 -2.66
C GLN A 111 9.90 2.42 -2.39
N ALA A 112 10.75 1.92 -3.30
CA ALA A 112 11.20 0.52 -3.29
C ALA A 112 11.85 0.08 -1.97
N SER A 113 12.69 0.92 -1.38
CA SER A 113 13.34 0.56 -0.10
C SER A 113 12.39 0.66 1.09
N ALA A 114 11.41 1.57 1.03
CA ALA A 114 10.45 1.76 2.11
C ALA A 114 9.49 0.58 2.17
N ILE A 115 9.00 0.10 1.00
CA ILE A 115 8.16 -1.10 0.96
C ILE A 115 8.92 -2.34 1.40
N ARG A 116 10.17 -2.54 0.96
CA ARG A 116 11.00 -3.65 1.43
C ARG A 116 11.19 -3.61 2.94
N LYS A 117 11.59 -2.46 3.50
CA LYS A 117 11.75 -2.29 4.95
C LYS A 117 10.44 -2.56 5.71
N TRP A 118 9.31 -2.06 5.20
CA TRP A 118 8.00 -2.26 5.83
C TRP A 118 7.60 -3.74 5.82
N LEU A 119 7.78 -4.43 4.69
CA LEU A 119 7.52 -5.86 4.56
C LEU A 119 8.43 -6.70 5.46
N ASP A 120 9.70 -6.33 5.59
CA ASP A 120 10.64 -7.02 6.47
C ASP A 120 10.24 -6.86 7.96
N VAL A 121 9.80 -5.66 8.37
CA VAL A 121 9.28 -5.40 9.72
C VAL A 121 8.00 -6.21 9.97
N ALA A 122 7.07 -6.24 9.02
CA ALA A 122 5.85 -7.02 9.14
C ALA A 122 6.14 -8.53 9.15
N ARG A 123 7.13 -9.00 8.38
CA ARG A 123 7.51 -10.41 8.36
C ARG A 123 8.16 -10.87 9.66
N ASP A 124 9.05 -10.06 10.20
CA ASP A 124 9.71 -10.38 11.46
C ASP A 124 8.72 -10.30 12.63
N ALA A 125 7.96 -9.20 12.71
CA ALA A 125 7.03 -8.89 13.80
C ALA A 125 7.61 -9.17 15.20
N ASN A 126 8.87 -8.77 15.42
CA ASN A 126 9.65 -9.04 16.63
C ASN A 126 9.79 -10.55 16.96
N GLY A 127 9.90 -11.38 15.92
CA GLY A 127 10.03 -12.84 16.02
C GLY A 127 8.72 -13.62 16.14
N TYR A 128 7.56 -12.96 16.02
CA TYR A 128 6.24 -13.59 16.09
C TYR A 128 5.49 -13.60 14.76
N GLY A 129 6.14 -13.14 13.69
CA GLY A 129 5.49 -13.02 12.38
C GLY A 129 5.20 -14.38 11.76
N ASP A 130 3.93 -14.57 11.39
CA ASP A 130 3.54 -15.69 10.53
C ASP A 130 3.92 -15.38 9.07
N PRO A 131 4.30 -16.39 8.28
CA PRO A 131 4.66 -16.18 6.88
C PRO A 131 3.44 -15.71 6.07
N PHE A 132 3.66 -14.72 5.21
CA PHE A 132 2.70 -14.26 4.22
C PHE A 132 3.38 -14.06 2.86
N ASP A 133 2.58 -14.06 1.80
CA ASP A 133 3.01 -13.72 0.45
C ASP A 133 2.93 -12.20 0.25
N GLU A 134 4.09 -11.59 0.06
CA GLU A 134 4.24 -10.14 -0.14
C GLU A 134 3.45 -9.63 -1.35
N THR A 135 3.27 -10.48 -2.37
CA THR A 135 2.52 -10.13 -3.59
C THR A 135 1.10 -9.75 -3.23
N PHE A 136 0.44 -10.57 -2.40
CA PHE A 136 -0.95 -10.39 -2.03
C PHE A 136 -1.13 -9.29 -0.97
N ALA A 137 -0.14 -9.10 -0.10
CA ALA A 137 -0.07 -7.97 0.81
C ALA A 137 0.01 -6.64 0.05
N LEU A 138 0.93 -6.53 -0.91
CA LEU A 138 1.08 -5.33 -1.73
C LEU A 138 -0.10 -5.13 -2.69
N ALA A 139 -0.71 -6.21 -3.20
CA ALA A 139 -1.93 -6.11 -4.00
C ALA A 139 -3.09 -5.48 -3.21
N PHE A 140 -3.22 -5.81 -1.91
CA PHE A 140 -4.20 -5.14 -1.04
C PHE A 140 -3.92 -3.63 -0.91
N MET A 141 -2.66 -3.24 -0.70
CA MET A 141 -2.27 -1.83 -0.65
C MET A 141 -2.58 -1.11 -1.96
N LEU A 142 -2.31 -1.74 -3.11
CA LEU A 142 -2.68 -1.18 -4.41
C LEU A 142 -4.20 -1.01 -4.56
N LEU A 143 -5.01 -1.97 -4.11
CA LEU A 143 -6.47 -1.80 -4.13
C LEU A 143 -6.93 -0.61 -3.28
N HIS A 144 -6.24 -0.35 -2.16
CA HIS A 144 -6.47 0.82 -1.34
C HIS A 144 -6.11 2.13 -2.08
N GLU A 145 -4.93 2.22 -2.70
CA GLU A 145 -4.54 3.41 -3.48
C GLU A 145 -5.47 3.67 -4.68
N MET A 146 -5.97 2.61 -5.33
CA MET A 146 -6.98 2.77 -6.38
C MET A 146 -8.25 3.43 -5.83
N GLY A 147 -8.59 3.18 -4.57
CA GLY A 147 -9.68 3.85 -3.87
C GLY A 147 -9.47 5.35 -3.74
N HIS A 148 -8.26 5.79 -3.37
CA HIS A 148 -7.90 7.21 -3.36
C HIS A 148 -8.06 7.84 -4.75
N ILE A 149 -7.63 7.14 -5.80
CA ILE A 149 -7.80 7.63 -7.19
C ILE A 149 -9.28 7.70 -7.59
N ALA A 150 -10.08 6.70 -7.24
CA ALA A 150 -11.49 6.64 -7.59
C ALA A 150 -12.32 7.74 -6.91
N GLU A 151 -11.88 8.20 -5.74
CA GLU A 151 -12.53 9.24 -4.94
C GLU A 151 -11.88 10.63 -5.11
N GLU A 152 -10.87 10.75 -5.98
CA GLU A 152 -10.07 11.98 -6.20
C GLU A 152 -9.39 12.49 -4.91
N ASP A 153 -9.03 11.57 -4.01
CA ASP A 153 -8.42 11.82 -2.71
C ASP A 153 -6.89 11.79 -2.80
N TYR A 154 -6.31 12.86 -3.31
CA TYR A 154 -4.85 12.96 -3.48
C TYR A 154 -4.13 13.50 -2.23
N VAL A 155 -2.89 13.04 -2.02
CA VAL A 155 -1.99 13.53 -0.97
C VAL A 155 -1.30 14.81 -1.45
N ASP A 156 -1.57 15.92 -0.76
CA ASP A 156 -0.86 17.19 -0.96
C ASP A 156 0.53 17.10 -0.30
N ARG A 157 1.59 16.98 -1.13
CA ARG A 157 2.99 16.95 -0.65
C ARG A 157 3.47 18.30 -0.13
N GLU A 158 2.78 19.39 -0.44
CA GLU A 158 3.08 20.76 -0.03
C GLU A 158 2.19 21.22 1.15
N GLY A 159 1.30 20.33 1.63
CA GLY A 159 0.07 20.67 2.34
C GLY A 159 0.15 20.80 3.86
N LYS A 160 -0.59 21.82 4.34
CA LYS A 160 -0.76 22.21 5.74
C LYS A 160 -1.28 21.05 6.62
N PRO A 161 -0.88 20.99 7.90
CA PRO A 161 -1.38 19.98 8.83
C PRO A 161 -2.91 20.00 8.90
N ASP A 162 -3.56 18.82 8.86
CA ASP A 162 -4.97 18.61 9.23
C ASP A 162 -5.04 18.52 10.76
N PRO A 163 -5.28 19.63 11.49
CA PRO A 163 -5.14 19.66 12.95
C PRO A 163 -6.13 18.75 13.67
N ASP A 164 -7.26 18.41 13.04
CA ASP A 164 -8.29 17.53 13.61
C ASP A 164 -8.19 16.08 13.07
N GLY A 165 -7.43 15.87 11.99
CA GLY A 165 -7.27 14.57 11.30
C GLY A 165 -8.57 13.97 10.76
N LYS A 166 -9.68 14.72 10.74
CA LYS A 166 -11.02 14.20 10.40
C LYS A 166 -11.17 13.96 8.91
N LEU A 167 -10.64 14.86 8.09
CA LEU A 167 -10.71 14.74 6.64
C LEU A 167 -9.79 13.61 6.18
N ALA A 168 -8.57 13.54 6.72
CA ALA A 168 -7.67 12.42 6.47
C ALA A 168 -8.34 11.07 6.79
N LYS A 169 -8.95 10.91 7.98
CA LYS A 169 -9.68 9.68 8.35
C LYS A 169 -10.78 9.29 7.36
N GLN A 170 -11.57 10.26 6.88
CA GLN A 170 -12.65 9.96 5.94
C GLN A 170 -12.15 9.53 4.56
N ARG A 171 -11.03 10.11 4.09
CA ARG A 171 -10.36 9.68 2.85
C ARG A 171 -9.93 8.23 2.95
N GLU A 172 -9.24 7.91 4.05
CA GLU A 172 -8.79 6.56 4.36
C GLU A 172 -9.92 5.52 4.43
N GLU A 173 -11.06 5.88 5.02
CA GLU A 173 -12.24 5.02 5.11
C GLU A 173 -12.89 4.79 3.74
N ARG A 174 -12.92 5.80 2.85
CA ARG A 174 -13.45 5.64 1.49
C ARG A 174 -12.55 4.74 0.65
N ALA A 175 -11.24 4.92 0.72
CA ALA A 175 -10.29 4.08 0.03
C ALA A 175 -10.34 2.61 0.52
N ASP A 176 -10.50 2.38 1.83
CA ASP A 176 -10.76 1.04 2.37
C ASP A 176 -12.09 0.45 1.88
N ALA A 177 -13.15 1.27 1.82
CA ALA A 177 -14.45 0.83 1.32
C ALA A 177 -14.41 0.46 -0.16
N PHE A 178 -13.62 1.16 -0.97
CA PHE A 178 -13.37 0.81 -2.36
C PHE A 178 -12.66 -0.55 -2.46
N ALA A 179 -11.56 -0.75 -1.73
CA ALA A 179 -10.84 -2.01 -1.69
C ALA A 179 -11.75 -3.16 -1.21
N GLU A 180 -12.57 -2.93 -0.18
CA GLU A 180 -13.56 -3.87 0.32
C GLU A 180 -14.55 -4.27 -0.78
N LYS A 181 -15.13 -3.28 -1.47
CA LYS A 181 -16.09 -3.49 -2.56
C LYS A 181 -15.48 -4.34 -3.67
N ALA A 182 -14.25 -4.03 -4.08
CA ALA A 182 -13.53 -4.76 -5.12
C ALA A 182 -13.33 -6.24 -4.74
N LEU A 183 -12.83 -6.49 -3.53
CA LEU A 183 -12.63 -7.85 -3.02
C LEU A 183 -13.94 -8.61 -2.86
N ARG A 184 -15.00 -7.99 -2.33
CA ARG A 184 -16.32 -8.64 -2.19
C ARG A 184 -16.92 -9.01 -3.54
N ALA A 185 -16.81 -8.13 -4.53
CA ALA A 185 -17.28 -8.42 -5.88
C ALA A 185 -16.51 -9.59 -6.50
N ALA A 186 -15.17 -9.61 -6.37
CA ALA A 186 -14.35 -10.70 -6.85
C ALA A 186 -14.66 -12.03 -6.14
N LEU A 187 -14.84 -12.02 -4.81
CA LEU A 187 -15.21 -13.21 -4.02
C LEU A 187 -16.60 -13.76 -4.37
N GLY A 188 -17.53 -12.90 -4.80
CA GLY A 188 -18.85 -13.31 -5.27
C GLY A 188 -18.88 -13.84 -6.71
N GLY A 189 -17.75 -13.75 -7.43
CA GLY A 189 -17.61 -14.14 -8.82
C GLY A 189 -17.21 -15.60 -9.04
N SER A 190 -16.46 -15.86 -10.12
CA SER A 190 -15.89 -17.17 -10.45
C SER A 190 -14.54 -17.03 -11.16
N GLY A 191 -13.79 -18.12 -11.30
CA GLY A 191 -12.51 -18.15 -12.01
C GLY A 191 -11.33 -17.63 -11.19
N GLU A 192 -10.35 -17.06 -11.87
CA GLU A 192 -9.08 -16.60 -11.28
C GLU A 192 -9.27 -15.47 -10.26
N ALA A 193 -10.18 -14.52 -10.54
CA ALA A 193 -10.46 -13.38 -9.67
C ALA A 193 -10.83 -13.81 -8.23
N VAL A 194 -11.65 -14.86 -8.08
CA VAL A 194 -12.02 -15.41 -6.77
C VAL A 194 -10.79 -15.95 -6.03
N GLN A 195 -9.93 -16.71 -6.71
CA GLN A 195 -8.75 -17.33 -6.09
C GLN A 195 -7.74 -16.27 -5.64
N VAL A 196 -7.54 -15.23 -6.46
CA VAL A 196 -6.68 -14.10 -6.13
C VAL A 196 -7.26 -13.31 -4.96
N ALA A 197 -8.56 -13.00 -4.97
CA ALA A 197 -9.21 -12.29 -3.86
C ALA A 197 -9.15 -13.09 -2.54
N GLN A 198 -9.33 -14.41 -2.58
CA GLN A 198 -9.15 -15.29 -1.41
C GLN A 198 -7.71 -15.23 -0.87
N SER A 199 -6.73 -15.24 -1.77
CA SER A 199 -5.31 -15.14 -1.41
C SER A 199 -4.97 -13.78 -0.79
N ILE A 200 -5.54 -12.69 -1.33
CA ILE A 200 -5.41 -11.35 -0.75
C ILE A 200 -6.02 -11.29 0.65
N VAL A 201 -7.25 -11.78 0.83
CA VAL A 201 -7.90 -11.78 2.15
C VAL A 201 -7.14 -12.61 3.18
N ALA A 202 -6.65 -13.80 2.80
CA ALA A 202 -5.88 -14.65 3.70
C ALA A 202 -4.58 -13.97 4.16
N ASN A 203 -3.84 -13.37 3.22
CA ASN A 203 -2.60 -12.66 3.52
C ASN A 203 -2.83 -11.35 4.26
N LEU A 204 -3.92 -10.63 3.99
CA LEU A 204 -4.32 -9.44 4.77
C LEU A 204 -4.52 -9.79 6.24
N ASN A 205 -5.18 -10.92 6.54
CA ASN A 205 -5.40 -11.33 7.93
C ASN A 205 -4.07 -11.61 8.64
N VAL A 206 -3.16 -12.38 8.02
CA VAL A 206 -1.82 -12.64 8.57
C VAL A 206 -1.05 -11.34 8.78
N LEU A 207 -1.05 -10.49 7.75
CA LEU A 207 -0.34 -9.21 7.76
C LEU A 207 -0.86 -8.26 8.85
N ALA A 208 -2.18 -8.19 9.05
CA ALA A 208 -2.79 -7.34 10.08
C ALA A 208 -2.32 -7.76 11.49
N PHE A 209 -2.29 -9.06 11.79
CA PHE A 209 -1.77 -9.56 13.07
C PHE A 209 -0.27 -9.34 13.21
N ASN A 210 0.50 -9.60 12.16
CA ASN A 210 1.94 -9.36 12.14
C ASN A 210 2.28 -7.88 12.43
N VAL A 211 1.61 -6.95 11.75
CA VAL A 211 1.77 -5.51 11.96
C VAL A 211 1.32 -5.11 13.37
N TYR A 212 0.23 -5.69 13.88
CA TYR A 212 -0.20 -5.50 15.26
C TYR A 212 0.88 -5.94 16.25
N TYR A 213 1.45 -7.14 16.11
CA TYR A 213 2.52 -7.63 16.98
C TYR A 213 3.79 -6.80 16.87
N ALA A 214 4.19 -6.42 15.65
CA ALA A 214 5.35 -5.55 15.42
C ALA A 214 5.25 -4.25 16.23
N ASN A 215 4.06 -3.63 16.24
CA ASN A 215 3.81 -2.40 16.97
C ASN A 215 3.62 -2.62 18.49
N ALA A 216 2.86 -3.64 18.90
CA ALA A 216 2.59 -3.90 20.32
C ALA A 216 3.85 -4.30 21.10
N LEU A 217 4.73 -5.10 20.48
CA LEU A 217 5.96 -5.59 21.10
C LEU A 217 7.07 -4.55 21.12
N SER A 218 7.20 -3.72 20.08
CA SER A 218 8.19 -2.64 20.04
C SER A 218 7.98 -1.59 21.13
N GLN A 219 6.79 -1.55 21.75
CA GLN A 219 6.42 -0.56 22.74
C GLN A 219 6.32 -1.09 24.18
N GLY A 220 6.48 -2.41 24.44
CA GLY A 220 6.61 -2.96 25.81
C GLY A 220 5.42 -3.72 26.41
N LEU A 221 4.57 -4.37 25.60
CA LEU A 221 3.62 -5.45 25.92
C LEU A 221 2.63 -5.39 27.11
N SER A 222 2.51 -4.34 27.91
CA SER A 222 1.43 -4.28 28.92
C SER A 222 0.86 -2.87 29.02
N GLU A 223 -0.47 -2.77 28.87
CA GLU A 223 -1.29 -1.53 28.98
C GLU A 223 -1.30 -0.59 27.76
N LEU A 224 -0.66 -0.99 26.66
CA LEU A 224 -0.12 -0.07 25.65
C LEU A 224 -1.02 0.40 24.53
N MET A 225 -2.17 -0.25 24.24
CA MET A 225 -2.98 0.21 23.12
C MET A 225 -3.37 1.67 23.33
N CYS A 226 -3.97 2.00 24.48
CA CYS A 226 -4.31 3.38 24.85
C CYS A 226 -3.07 4.29 25.03
N LEU A 227 -1.96 3.80 25.57
CA LEU A 227 -0.87 4.64 26.09
C LEU A 227 -0.01 5.34 25.04
N THR A 228 0.01 4.81 23.82
CA THR A 228 0.89 5.33 22.77
C THR A 228 0.06 5.97 21.69
N SER A 229 -0.05 7.29 21.78
CA SER A 229 -0.53 8.10 20.66
C SER A 229 0.17 7.73 19.35
N THR A 230 1.41 7.26 19.37
CA THR A 230 2.14 6.81 18.17
C THR A 230 1.55 5.58 17.46
N LEU A 231 0.68 4.79 18.10
CA LEU A 231 -0.07 3.69 17.49
C LEU A 231 -1.40 4.15 16.84
N TYR A 232 -1.91 5.33 17.25
CA TYR A 232 -3.14 5.96 16.74
C TYR A 232 -2.88 7.09 15.74
N TRP A 233 -1.70 7.68 15.87
CA TRP A 233 -1.16 8.79 15.10
C TRP A 233 0.10 8.24 14.45
N ASP A 234 -0.08 7.43 13.41
CA ASP A 234 1.02 6.76 12.71
C ASP A 234 2.15 7.73 12.42
N MET A 235 3.39 7.29 12.64
CA MET A 235 4.57 8.01 12.19
C MET A 235 4.73 7.85 10.68
N GLY A 236 3.84 8.50 9.92
CA GLY A 236 3.81 8.57 8.46
C GLY A 236 2.63 9.44 8.03
N TYR A 237 2.84 10.29 7.02
CA TYR A 237 1.84 11.30 6.63
C TYR A 237 0.72 10.69 5.76
N SER A 238 0.92 9.52 5.14
CA SER A 238 -0.04 8.96 4.17
C SER A 238 -1.23 8.20 4.75
N HIS A 239 -1.07 7.42 5.81
CA HIS A 239 -2.12 6.46 6.21
C HIS A 239 -2.30 6.41 7.74
N PRO A 240 -3.05 7.35 8.34
CA PRO A 240 -3.31 7.33 9.77
C PRO A 240 -4.18 6.13 10.20
N ASN A 241 -3.86 5.56 11.35
CA ASN A 241 -4.46 4.37 11.95
C ASN A 241 -4.30 3.07 11.14
N LEU A 242 -3.19 2.87 10.43
CA LEU A 242 -2.94 1.71 9.57
C LEU A 242 -3.24 0.37 10.28
N VAL A 243 -2.73 0.17 11.51
CA VAL A 243 -2.97 -1.09 12.27
C VAL A 243 -4.47 -1.32 12.49
N PHE A 244 -5.19 -0.29 12.96
CA PHE A 244 -6.63 -0.36 13.20
C PHE A 244 -7.41 -0.64 11.91
N ARG A 245 -7.04 0.00 10.81
CA ARG A 245 -7.70 -0.15 9.51
C ARG A 245 -7.48 -1.55 8.94
N MET A 246 -6.25 -2.06 9.00
CA MET A 246 -5.94 -3.43 8.60
C MET A 246 -6.71 -4.46 9.44
N MET A 247 -6.76 -4.28 10.77
CA MET A 247 -7.53 -5.16 11.65
C MET A 247 -9.04 -5.09 11.39
N THR A 248 -9.57 -3.89 11.11
CA THR A 248 -10.98 -3.70 10.74
C THR A 248 -11.30 -4.40 9.43
N MET A 249 -10.44 -4.25 8.41
CA MET A 249 -10.60 -4.90 7.11
C MET A 249 -10.46 -6.43 7.23
N ALA A 250 -9.47 -6.93 7.98
CA ALA A 250 -9.34 -8.35 8.28
C ALA A 250 -10.62 -8.90 8.95
N GLY A 251 -11.15 -8.22 9.96
CA GLY A 251 -12.38 -8.61 10.66
C GLY A 251 -13.64 -8.60 9.78
N LYS A 252 -13.70 -7.75 8.75
CA LYS A 252 -14.81 -7.70 7.77
C LYS A 252 -14.84 -8.91 6.83
N PHE A 253 -13.70 -9.56 6.59
CA PHE A 253 -13.59 -10.73 5.70
C PHE A 253 -13.44 -12.05 6.46
N VAL A 254 -12.72 -12.04 7.57
CA VAL A 254 -12.49 -13.21 8.44
C VAL A 254 -12.88 -12.82 9.88
N PRO A 255 -14.19 -12.75 10.18
CA PRO A 255 -14.65 -12.39 11.52
C PRO A 255 -14.15 -13.40 12.56
N SER A 256 -13.50 -12.92 13.61
CA SER A 256 -13.11 -13.75 14.74
C SER A 256 -13.29 -12.98 16.06
N PRO A 257 -13.40 -13.68 17.21
CA PRO A 257 -13.40 -13.02 18.51
C PRO A 257 -12.16 -12.15 18.72
N GLN A 258 -10.99 -12.57 18.21
CA GLN A 258 -9.76 -11.80 18.36
C GLN A 258 -9.77 -10.50 17.55
N THR A 259 -10.17 -10.54 16.27
CA THR A 259 -10.23 -9.32 15.44
C THR A 259 -11.28 -8.34 15.99
N ALA A 260 -12.42 -8.85 16.44
CA ALA A 260 -13.46 -8.04 17.07
C ALA A 260 -12.99 -7.39 18.38
N GLN A 261 -12.28 -8.14 19.24
CA GLN A 261 -11.73 -7.62 20.49
C GLN A 261 -10.71 -6.52 20.23
N ILE A 262 -9.72 -6.77 19.36
CA ILE A 262 -8.67 -5.79 19.05
C ILE A 262 -9.28 -4.50 18.46
N VAL A 263 -10.22 -4.62 17.51
CA VAL A 263 -10.92 -3.46 16.94
C VAL A 263 -11.72 -2.71 18.02
N ALA A 264 -12.41 -3.41 18.92
CA ALA A 264 -13.15 -2.78 20.02
C ALA A 264 -12.22 -2.04 20.99
N GLU A 265 -11.06 -2.62 21.32
CA GLU A 265 -10.03 -1.98 22.15
C GLU A 265 -9.48 -0.71 21.47
N PHE A 266 -9.25 -0.73 20.15
CA PHE A 266 -8.87 0.47 19.40
C PHE A 266 -9.94 1.56 19.49
N VAL A 267 -11.22 1.21 19.36
CA VAL A 267 -12.35 2.16 19.45
C VAL A 267 -12.50 2.73 20.86
N ASP A 268 -12.44 1.88 21.89
CA ASP A 268 -12.54 2.32 23.29
C ASP A 268 -11.44 3.33 23.63
N CYS A 269 -10.19 3.02 23.27
CA CYS A 269 -9.07 3.92 23.52
C CYS A 269 -9.19 5.25 22.77
N ARG A 270 -9.68 5.26 21.52
CA ARG A 270 -9.93 6.50 20.76
C ARG A 270 -11.02 7.38 21.35
N GLY A 271 -11.90 6.82 22.19
CA GLY A 271 -12.93 7.57 22.89
C GLY A 271 -12.43 8.31 24.14
N LYS A 272 -11.19 8.06 24.60
CA LYS A 272 -10.65 8.67 25.82
C LYS A 272 -10.10 10.07 25.55
N PRO A 273 -10.30 11.04 26.47
CA PRO A 273 -9.78 12.41 26.31
C PRO A 273 -8.25 12.43 26.38
N GLU A 274 -7.59 13.38 25.71
CA GLU A 274 -6.11 13.49 25.69
C GLU A 274 -5.48 13.52 27.10
N SER A 275 -6.16 14.16 28.06
CA SER A 275 -5.75 14.21 29.46
C SER A 275 -5.62 12.83 30.12
N TYR A 276 -6.31 11.81 29.58
CA TYR A 276 -6.16 10.42 30.04
C TYR A 276 -4.75 9.89 29.77
N PHE A 277 -4.11 10.34 28.69
CA PHE A 277 -2.78 9.87 28.27
C PHE A 277 -1.63 10.68 28.89
N GLU A 278 -1.88 11.92 29.32
CA GLU A 278 -0.90 12.72 30.07
C GLU A 278 -0.65 12.19 31.49
N ILE A 279 -1.65 11.54 32.10
CA ILE A 279 -1.56 10.95 33.44
C ILE A 279 -0.70 9.69 33.47
N LEU A 280 -0.49 9.07 32.30
CA LEU A 280 0.14 7.76 32.18
C LEU A 280 1.60 7.83 31.65
N LYS A 281 2.12 9.04 31.41
CA LYS A 281 3.54 9.32 31.11
C LYS A 281 4.29 9.65 32.39
#